data_AF-A0A2D8Z0Q1-F1
#
_entry.id   AF-A0A2D8Z0Q1-F1
#
_cell.length_a   1.000
_cell.length_b   1.000
_cell.length_c   1.000
_cell.angle_alpha   90.00
_cell.angle_beta   90.00
_cell.angle_gamma   90.00
#
_symmetry.space_group_name_H-M   'P 1'
#
loop_
_entity.id
_entity.type
_entity.pdbx_description
1 polymer ?
#
loop_
_entity_poly.entity_id
_entity_poly.type
_entity_poly.pdbx_seq_one_letter_code
_entity_poly.pdbx_strand_id
1 'polypeptide(L)'
;RVRPLDDQGCVLIIGDSRNPDGQRQFASQTPGAITVEAVDLRDLVTFAGAFDLAAPDALERLAGFAQSVMRNVGAADLVRRVQSLQRGTARNPPTDVEAIALSFVRTPSHRAAVDVLVEINKEAGVCAHRPAVLRACIKALQLCGGTEGLSFHEAAVRMREQNRLVGRPLPKRAVGSTLLLKGLEAEVAVILNGSDLDARNLYVAMTRGSKSLIVCASGPILNPRAGL
;
A
#
# COMPACT_ATOMS: atom_id res chain seq x y z
N ARG A 1 17.21 18.78 20.25
CA ARG A 1 15.85 18.19 20.26
C ARG A 1 15.00 18.96 19.26
N VAL A 2 14.51 18.29 18.21
CA VAL A 2 13.60 18.91 17.22
C VAL A 2 12.25 19.16 17.93
N ARG A 3 11.70 20.37 17.82
CA ARG A 3 10.34 20.65 18.34
C ARG A 3 9.36 19.77 17.55
N PRO A 4 8.37 19.13 18.22
CA PRO A 4 7.32 18.45 17.49
C PRO A 4 6.62 19.46 16.58
N LEU A 5 6.44 19.08 15.32
CA LEU A 5 5.58 19.83 14.41
C LEU A 5 4.18 19.91 15.02
N ASP A 6 3.58 21.08 14.90
CA ASP A 6 2.15 21.30 14.97
C ASP A 6 1.40 20.27 14.10
N ASP A 7 0.19 19.86 14.50
CA ASP A 7 -0.61 18.76 13.91
C ASP A 7 -1.02 18.97 12.41
N GLN A 8 -0.51 20.04 11.81
CA GLN A 8 -0.70 20.49 10.43
C GLN A 8 0.56 20.33 9.56
N GLY A 9 1.73 20.04 10.13
CA GLY A 9 2.99 19.97 9.38
C GLY A 9 3.06 18.74 8.47
N CYS A 10 3.49 18.94 7.22
CA CYS A 10 3.77 17.86 6.28
C CYS A 10 5.15 17.26 6.54
N VAL A 11 5.24 15.92 6.47
CA VAL A 11 6.48 15.15 6.62
C VAL A 11 6.71 14.29 5.37
N LEU A 12 7.90 14.39 4.79
CA LEU A 12 8.38 13.50 3.75
C LEU A 12 9.37 12.51 4.34
N ILE A 13 9.05 11.22 4.22
CA ILE A 13 9.91 10.11 4.62
C ILE A 13 10.50 9.53 3.33
N ILE A 14 11.81 9.66 3.19
CA ILE A 14 12.54 9.36 1.96
C ILE A 14 13.33 8.08 2.18
N GLY A 15 12.96 7.02 1.46
CA GLY A 15 13.67 5.75 1.45
C GLY A 15 14.45 5.51 0.16
N ASP A 16 15.26 4.45 0.14
CA ASP A 16 16.00 4.05 -1.06
C ASP A 16 15.03 3.67 -2.20
N SER A 17 15.19 4.32 -3.35
CA SER A 17 14.46 4.02 -4.59
C SER A 17 14.55 2.56 -5.05
N ARG A 18 15.64 1.86 -4.71
CA ARG A 18 15.86 0.44 -5.04
C ARG A 18 15.15 -0.52 -4.08
N ASN A 19 14.60 -0.02 -2.98
CA ASN A 19 13.89 -0.81 -1.98
C ASN A 19 12.44 -0.31 -1.75
N PRO A 20 11.53 -0.49 -2.73
CA PRO A 20 10.11 -0.17 -2.54
C PRO A 20 9.46 -0.94 -1.40
N ASP A 21 9.87 -2.19 -1.15
CA ASP A 21 9.36 -3.01 -0.04
C ASP A 21 9.66 -2.40 1.31
N GLY A 22 10.90 -1.92 1.51
CA GLY A 22 11.27 -1.19 2.72
C GLY A 22 10.42 0.06 2.93
N GLN A 23 10.17 0.85 1.88
CA GLN A 23 9.30 2.03 1.97
C GLN A 23 7.87 1.65 2.41
N ARG A 24 7.31 0.59 1.81
CA ARG A 24 5.99 0.06 2.18
C ARG A 24 5.95 -0.43 3.62
N GLN A 25 6.99 -1.14 4.06
CA GLN A 25 7.12 -1.59 5.44
C GLN A 25 7.18 -0.43 6.43
N PHE A 26 7.92 0.63 6.13
CA PHE A 26 7.93 1.83 6.96
C PHE A 26 6.57 2.50 7.02
N ALA A 27 5.88 2.63 5.88
CA ALA A 27 4.52 3.17 5.84
C ALA A 27 3.55 2.28 6.64
N SER A 28 3.72 0.96 6.57
CA SER A 28 2.86 0.01 7.27
C SER A 28 3.06 0.04 8.79
N GLN A 29 4.24 0.41 9.28
CA GLN A 29 4.57 0.52 10.70
C GLN A 29 4.35 1.92 11.28
N THR A 30 4.18 2.96 10.44
CA THR A 30 4.11 4.36 10.89
C THR A 30 2.67 4.91 10.85
N PRO A 31 1.99 5.13 11.98
CA PRO A 31 0.64 5.71 12.03
C PRO A 31 0.44 6.95 11.14
N GLY A 32 -0.55 6.90 10.24
CA GLY A 32 -0.90 8.00 9.34
C GLY A 32 0.05 8.19 8.14
N ALA A 33 1.11 7.40 8.01
CA ALA A 33 1.99 7.44 6.85
C ALA A 33 1.33 6.76 5.63
N ILE A 34 1.48 7.40 4.48
CA ILE A 34 0.92 6.95 3.20
C ILE A 34 2.06 6.83 2.19
N THR A 35 2.11 5.71 1.49
CA THR A 35 3.08 5.48 0.41
C THR A 35 2.70 6.33 -0.80
N VAL A 36 3.66 7.09 -1.31
CA VAL A 36 3.55 7.76 -2.61
C VAL A 36 3.76 6.70 -3.68
N GLU A 37 2.70 6.35 -4.38
CA GLU A 37 2.73 5.32 -5.41
C GLU A 37 3.21 5.89 -6.74
N ALA A 38 3.93 5.06 -7.51
CA ALA A 38 4.17 5.32 -8.92
C ALA A 38 2.83 5.38 -9.68
N VAL A 39 2.83 6.08 -10.82
CA VAL A 39 1.61 6.26 -11.62
C VAL A 39 1.13 4.98 -12.30
N ASP A 40 2.05 4.04 -12.50
CA ASP A 40 1.85 2.82 -13.27
C ASP A 40 1.24 1.65 -12.48
N LEU A 41 1.01 1.80 -11.17
CA LEU A 41 0.32 0.82 -10.31
C LEU A 41 0.72 -0.65 -10.61
N ARG A 42 2.01 -0.92 -10.85
CA ARG A 42 2.46 -2.24 -11.37
C ARG A 42 1.95 -3.40 -10.52
N ASP A 43 2.02 -3.26 -9.20
CA ASP A 43 1.57 -4.29 -8.26
C ASP A 43 0.08 -4.65 -8.45
N LEU A 44 -0.77 -3.67 -8.77
CA LEU A 44 -2.17 -3.93 -9.09
C LEU A 44 -2.30 -4.74 -10.39
N VAL A 45 -1.56 -4.36 -11.43
CA VAL A 45 -1.61 -5.07 -12.72
C VAL A 45 -1.09 -6.51 -12.56
N THR A 46 0.01 -6.69 -11.82
CA THR A 46 0.55 -8.01 -11.49
C THR A 46 -0.44 -8.85 -10.69
N PHE A 47 -1.05 -8.28 -9.64
CA PHE A 47 -2.10 -8.95 -8.87
C PHE A 47 -3.28 -9.35 -9.77
N ALA A 48 -3.77 -8.42 -10.61
CA ALA A 48 -4.92 -8.67 -11.47
C ALA A 48 -4.66 -9.72 -12.55
N GLY A 49 -3.43 -9.84 -13.04
CA GLY A 49 -3.04 -10.90 -13.97
C GLY A 49 -2.91 -12.27 -13.32
N ALA A 50 -2.66 -12.33 -12.01
CA ALA A 50 -2.45 -13.57 -11.25
C ALA A 50 -3.64 -13.95 -10.36
N PHE A 51 -4.70 -13.13 -10.32
CA PHE A 51 -5.88 -13.35 -9.49
C PHE A 51 -6.96 -14.05 -10.30
N ASP A 52 -7.17 -15.33 -9.99
CA ASP A 52 -8.23 -16.15 -10.54
C ASP A 52 -9.26 -16.45 -9.45
N LEU A 53 -10.52 -16.12 -9.71
CA LEU A 53 -11.65 -16.36 -8.80
C LEU A 53 -11.97 -17.86 -8.64
N ALA A 54 -11.63 -18.67 -9.64
CA ALA A 54 -11.86 -20.11 -9.60
C ALA A 54 -10.73 -20.89 -8.89
N ALA A 55 -9.60 -20.23 -8.64
CA ALA A 55 -8.47 -20.87 -8.00
C ALA A 55 -8.74 -21.16 -6.51
N PRO A 56 -8.28 -22.30 -5.97
CA PRO A 56 -8.50 -22.67 -4.57
C PRO A 56 -7.80 -21.72 -3.59
N ASP A 57 -6.78 -20.99 -4.04
CA ASP A 57 -6.02 -20.01 -3.27
C ASP A 57 -6.54 -18.56 -3.47
N ALA A 58 -7.71 -18.36 -4.09
CA ALA A 58 -8.26 -17.03 -4.36
C ALA A 58 -8.39 -16.16 -3.09
N LEU A 59 -8.89 -16.74 -1.98
CA LEU A 59 -8.98 -16.00 -0.71
C LEU A 59 -7.59 -15.64 -0.17
N GLU A 60 -6.62 -16.54 -0.29
CA GLU A 60 -5.25 -16.30 0.17
C GLU A 60 -4.60 -15.15 -0.62
N ARG A 61 -4.76 -15.15 -1.94
CA ARG A 61 -4.29 -14.06 -2.82
C ARG A 61 -4.96 -12.74 -2.48
N LEU A 62 -6.28 -12.74 -2.25
CA LEU A 62 -7.04 -11.54 -1.93
C LEU A 62 -6.65 -10.97 -0.56
N ALA A 63 -6.51 -11.83 0.45
CA ALA A 63 -6.10 -11.44 1.79
C ALA A 63 -4.63 -10.96 1.80
N GLY A 64 -3.74 -11.63 1.07
CA GLY A 64 -2.35 -11.20 0.87
C GLY A 64 -2.26 -9.85 0.19
N PHE A 65 -3.08 -9.60 -0.83
CA PHE A 65 -3.20 -8.28 -1.44
C PHE A 65 -3.68 -7.23 -0.43
N ALA A 66 -4.71 -7.53 0.36
CA ALA A 66 -5.21 -6.62 1.41
C ALA A 66 -4.10 -6.25 2.41
N GLN A 67 -3.32 -7.24 2.88
CA GLN A 67 -2.18 -7.02 3.77
C GLN A 67 -1.06 -6.20 3.12
N SER A 68 -0.89 -6.29 1.79
CA SER A 68 0.09 -5.49 1.07
C SER A 68 -0.28 -4.00 0.92
N VAL A 69 -1.56 -3.63 1.12
CA VAL A 69 -2.07 -2.26 0.92
C VAL A 69 -2.69 -1.63 2.17
N MET A 70 -3.03 -2.44 3.18
CA MET A 70 -3.60 -2.04 4.46
C MET A 70 -2.72 -2.48 5.62
N ARG A 71 -2.75 -1.72 6.70
CA ARG A 71 -2.06 -2.02 7.95
C ARG A 71 -2.95 -2.83 8.87
N ASN A 72 -2.31 -3.59 9.77
CA ASN A 72 -2.99 -4.40 10.77
C ASN A 72 -3.96 -5.44 10.19
N VAL A 73 -3.68 -5.94 8.98
CA VAL A 73 -4.43 -7.04 8.37
C VAL A 73 -3.65 -8.34 8.59
N GLY A 74 -4.29 -9.30 9.27
CA GLY A 74 -3.75 -10.64 9.49
C GLY A 74 -4.24 -11.63 8.43
N ALA A 75 -3.68 -11.58 7.21
CA ALA A 75 -4.17 -12.40 6.09
C ALA A 75 -4.13 -13.91 6.37
N ALA A 76 -3.01 -14.39 6.91
CA ALA A 76 -2.82 -15.81 7.23
C ALA A 76 -3.82 -16.30 8.29
N ASP A 77 -4.12 -15.46 9.29
CA ASP A 77 -5.07 -15.80 10.34
C ASP A 77 -6.51 -15.79 9.79
N LEU A 78 -6.87 -14.82 8.95
CA LEU A 78 -8.17 -14.79 8.26
C LEU A 78 -8.38 -16.05 7.41
N VAL A 79 -7.41 -16.42 6.57
CA VAL A 79 -7.48 -17.63 5.73
C VAL A 79 -7.64 -18.88 6.58
N ARG A 80 -6.82 -19.03 7.63
CA ARG A 80 -6.89 -20.17 8.56
C ARG A 80 -8.24 -20.26 9.26
N ARG A 81 -8.80 -19.12 9.68
CA ARG A 81 -10.10 -19.04 10.34
C ARG A 81 -11.24 -19.41 9.41
N VAL A 82 -11.25 -18.90 8.18
CA VAL A 82 -12.26 -19.25 7.17
C VAL A 82 -12.22 -20.75 6.85
N GLN A 83 -11.03 -21.36 6.72
CA GLN A 83 -10.89 -22.80 6.53
C GLN A 83 -11.44 -23.63 7.70
N SER A 84 -11.30 -23.14 8.94
CA SER A 84 -11.87 -23.79 10.13
C SER A 84 -13.40 -23.69 10.15
N LEU A 85 -13.95 -22.52 9.79
CA LEU A 85 -15.38 -22.28 9.67
C LEU A 85 -16.01 -23.13 8.57
N GLN A 86 -15.34 -23.24 7.42
CA GLN A 86 -15.80 -24.06 6.29
C GLN A 86 -15.87 -25.56 6.64
N ARG A 87 -14.94 -26.05 7.48
CA ARG A 87 -14.92 -27.43 7.98
C ARG A 87 -15.84 -27.67 9.17
N GLY A 88 -16.48 -26.63 9.71
CA GLY A 88 -17.30 -26.73 10.92
C GLY A 88 -16.51 -27.02 12.20
N THR A 89 -15.19 -26.82 12.20
CA THR A 89 -14.31 -27.09 13.35
C THR A 89 -14.10 -25.86 14.24
N ALA A 90 -14.63 -24.71 13.84
CA ALA A 90 -14.51 -23.46 14.59
C ALA A 90 -15.38 -23.49 15.85
N ARG A 91 -14.79 -23.17 17.00
CA ARG A 91 -15.51 -23.09 18.29
C ARG A 91 -16.31 -21.81 18.45
N ASN A 92 -15.79 -20.71 17.92
CA ASN A 92 -16.40 -19.39 18.02
C ASN A 92 -17.14 -19.05 16.71
N PRO A 93 -18.24 -18.29 16.78
CA PRO A 93 -18.93 -17.80 15.59
C PRO A 93 -18.01 -16.91 14.74
N PRO A 94 -18.30 -16.77 13.43
CA PRO A 94 -17.53 -15.90 12.55
C PRO A 94 -17.71 -14.43 12.94
N THR A 95 -16.63 -13.64 12.83
CA THR A 95 -16.71 -12.18 12.77
C THR A 95 -17.34 -11.72 11.44
N ASP A 96 -17.67 -10.43 11.32
CA ASP A 96 -18.25 -9.87 10.09
C ASP A 96 -17.35 -10.10 8.86
N VAL A 97 -16.05 -9.82 9.00
CA VAL A 97 -15.05 -10.10 7.93
C VAL A 97 -14.97 -11.60 7.62
N GLU A 98 -14.92 -12.46 8.65
CA GLU A 98 -14.87 -13.91 8.46
C GLU A 98 -16.14 -14.43 7.74
N ALA A 99 -17.31 -13.87 8.03
CA ALA A 99 -18.57 -14.23 7.39
C ALA A 99 -18.63 -13.81 5.92
N ILE A 100 -18.15 -12.60 5.59
CA ILE A 100 -18.04 -12.12 4.20
C ILE A 100 -16.99 -12.93 3.44
N ALA A 101 -15.83 -13.20 4.03
CA ALA A 101 -14.80 -14.04 3.43
C ALA A 101 -15.26 -15.48 3.22
N LEU A 102 -16.03 -16.06 4.14
CA LEU A 102 -16.64 -17.38 3.98
C LEU A 102 -17.67 -17.37 2.83
N SER A 103 -18.45 -16.30 2.69
CA SER A 103 -19.38 -16.12 1.57
C SER A 103 -18.65 -16.02 0.23
N PHE A 104 -17.51 -15.31 0.18
CA PHE A 104 -16.63 -15.26 -0.99
C PHE A 104 -16.10 -16.64 -1.38
N VAL A 105 -15.65 -17.46 -0.43
CA VAL A 105 -15.16 -18.82 -0.72
C VAL A 105 -16.26 -19.72 -1.25
N ARG A 106 -17.50 -19.55 -0.76
CA ARG A 106 -18.66 -20.35 -1.22
C ARG A 106 -19.15 -19.96 -2.60
N THR A 107 -19.16 -18.66 -2.89
CA THR A 107 -19.65 -18.10 -4.16
C THR A 107 -18.68 -17.03 -4.66
N PRO A 108 -17.52 -17.42 -5.23
CA PRO A 108 -16.52 -16.47 -5.69
C PRO A 108 -17.07 -15.56 -6.79
N SER A 109 -16.90 -14.26 -6.63
CA SER A 109 -17.26 -13.25 -7.64
C SER A 109 -16.44 -11.98 -7.43
N HIS A 110 -16.33 -11.15 -8.45
CA HIS A 110 -15.68 -9.84 -8.33
C HIS A 110 -16.36 -8.96 -7.27
N ARG A 111 -17.69 -9.03 -7.17
CA ARG A 111 -18.45 -8.32 -6.12
C ARG A 111 -18.09 -8.83 -4.73
N ALA A 112 -18.08 -10.14 -4.52
CA ALA A 112 -17.72 -10.72 -3.23
C ALA A 112 -16.26 -10.39 -2.86
N ALA A 113 -15.34 -10.32 -3.84
CA ALA A 113 -13.97 -9.87 -3.59
C ALA A 113 -13.90 -8.40 -3.12
N VAL A 114 -14.73 -7.52 -3.70
CA VAL A 114 -14.89 -6.13 -3.24
C VAL A 114 -15.43 -6.09 -1.82
N ASP A 115 -16.46 -6.88 -1.52
CA ASP A 115 -17.08 -6.94 -0.19
C ASP A 115 -16.04 -7.35 0.87
N VAL A 116 -15.20 -8.34 0.58
CA VAL A 116 -14.09 -8.74 1.48
C VAL A 116 -13.11 -7.58 1.72
N LEU A 117 -12.63 -6.90 0.67
CA LEU A 117 -11.68 -5.79 0.81
C LEU A 117 -12.27 -4.61 1.58
N VAL A 118 -13.56 -4.32 1.35
CA VAL A 118 -14.27 -3.25 2.04
C VAL A 118 -14.47 -3.59 3.51
N GLU A 119 -14.85 -4.83 3.83
CA GLU A 119 -15.10 -5.24 5.21
C GLU A 119 -13.81 -5.26 6.04
N ILE A 120 -12.70 -5.76 5.48
CA ILE A 120 -11.37 -5.69 6.12
C ILE A 120 -11.03 -4.22 6.46
N ASN A 121 -11.28 -3.29 5.54
CA ASN A 121 -10.96 -1.88 5.75
C ASN A 121 -11.87 -1.16 6.78
N LYS A 122 -12.95 -1.80 7.24
CA LYS A 122 -13.80 -1.28 8.33
C LYS A 122 -13.34 -1.74 9.71
N GLU A 123 -12.53 -2.80 9.80
CA GLU A 123 -12.09 -3.33 11.09
C GLU A 123 -11.34 -2.27 11.90
N ALA A 124 -11.58 -2.28 13.21
CA ALA A 124 -10.94 -1.35 14.12
C ALA A 124 -9.40 -1.52 14.07
N GLY A 125 -8.70 -0.42 13.81
CA GLY A 125 -7.25 -0.40 13.70
C GLY A 125 -6.69 -0.71 12.32
N VAL A 126 -7.52 -1.12 11.35
CA VAL A 126 -7.10 -1.27 9.95
C VAL A 126 -7.04 0.10 9.26
N CYS A 127 -6.01 0.32 8.45
CA CYS A 127 -5.87 1.57 7.70
C CYS A 127 -5.04 1.37 6.43
N ALA A 128 -5.56 1.80 5.28
CA ALA A 128 -4.86 1.76 4.01
C ALA A 128 -3.63 2.69 3.99
N HIS A 129 -2.43 2.10 3.90
CA HIS A 129 -1.18 2.83 3.70
C HIS A 129 -0.82 2.97 2.21
N ARG A 130 -1.53 2.25 1.32
CA ARG A 130 -1.46 2.38 -0.14
C ARG A 130 -2.86 2.64 -0.75
N PRO A 131 -3.54 3.73 -0.37
CA PRO A 131 -4.95 3.94 -0.68
C PRO A 131 -5.23 4.11 -2.19
N ALA A 132 -4.25 4.56 -2.99
CA ALA A 132 -4.40 4.65 -4.44
C ALA A 132 -4.53 3.26 -5.08
N VAL A 133 -3.69 2.30 -4.66
CA VAL A 133 -3.72 0.92 -5.14
C VAL A 133 -5.02 0.24 -4.74
N LEU A 134 -5.42 0.37 -3.47
CA LEU A 134 -6.67 -0.20 -2.96
C LEU A 134 -7.90 0.33 -3.72
N ARG A 135 -8.01 1.65 -3.90
CA ARG A 135 -9.13 2.25 -4.64
C ARG A 135 -9.16 1.81 -6.09
N ALA A 136 -8.00 1.74 -6.75
CA ALA A 136 -7.90 1.28 -8.13
C ALA A 136 -8.30 -0.20 -8.26
N CYS A 137 -7.91 -1.05 -7.30
CA CYS A 137 -8.33 -2.45 -7.25
C CYS A 137 -9.84 -2.60 -7.10
N ILE A 138 -10.45 -1.91 -6.13
CA ILE A 138 -11.91 -1.94 -5.91
C ILE A 138 -12.64 -1.50 -7.18
N LYS A 139 -12.22 -0.40 -7.82
CA LYS A 139 -12.84 0.07 -9.07
C LYS A 139 -12.66 -0.91 -10.22
N ALA A 140 -11.50 -1.54 -10.35
CA ALA A 140 -11.26 -2.55 -11.39
C ALA A 140 -12.17 -3.78 -11.20
N LEU A 141 -12.30 -4.29 -9.97
CA LEU A 141 -13.21 -5.40 -9.65
C LEU A 141 -14.68 -5.03 -9.92
N GLN A 142 -15.10 -3.83 -9.51
CA GLN A 142 -16.46 -3.33 -9.79
C GLN A 142 -16.74 -3.22 -11.30
N LEU A 143 -15.76 -2.76 -12.09
CA LEU A 143 -15.89 -2.65 -13.54
C LEU A 143 -16.08 -4.02 -14.21
N CYS A 144 -15.39 -5.05 -13.72
CA CYS A 144 -15.57 -6.43 -14.20
C CYS A 144 -16.95 -6.98 -13.86
N GLY A 145 -17.46 -6.68 -12.66
CA GLY A 145 -18.80 -7.10 -12.25
C GLY A 145 -19.93 -6.48 -13.08
N GLY A 146 -19.69 -5.32 -13.70
CA GLY A 146 -20.67 -4.60 -14.52
C GLY A 146 -20.49 -4.74 -16.04
N THR A 147 -19.44 -5.40 -16.51
CA THR A 147 -19.12 -5.51 -17.95
C THR A 147 -18.88 -6.97 -18.32
N GLU A 148 -19.77 -7.56 -19.12
CA GLU A 148 -19.59 -8.93 -19.60
C GLU A 148 -18.31 -9.06 -20.44
N GLY A 149 -17.57 -10.15 -20.21
CA GLY A 149 -16.35 -10.49 -20.95
C GLY A 149 -15.11 -9.66 -20.60
N LEU A 150 -15.21 -8.64 -19.74
CA LEU A 150 -14.05 -7.86 -19.33
C LEU A 150 -13.23 -8.61 -18.27
N SER A 151 -11.96 -8.90 -18.59
CA SER A 151 -11.06 -9.53 -17.62
C SER A 151 -10.61 -8.54 -16.53
N PHE A 152 -10.28 -9.08 -15.36
CA PHE A 152 -9.76 -8.27 -14.25
C PHE A 152 -8.44 -7.57 -14.59
N HIS A 153 -7.56 -8.25 -15.34
CA HIS A 153 -6.33 -7.66 -15.85
C HIS A 153 -6.58 -6.45 -16.76
N GLU A 154 -7.52 -6.54 -17.71
CA GLU A 154 -7.86 -5.40 -18.59
C GLU A 154 -8.47 -4.24 -17.81
N ALA A 155 -9.35 -4.54 -16.85
CA ALA A 155 -9.91 -3.51 -15.97
C ALA A 155 -8.82 -2.81 -15.14
N ALA A 156 -7.84 -3.54 -14.62
CA ALA A 156 -6.70 -2.99 -13.90
C ALA A 156 -5.82 -2.09 -14.78
N VAL A 157 -5.56 -2.48 -16.04
CA VAL A 157 -4.85 -1.64 -17.02
C VAL A 157 -5.63 -0.35 -17.30
N ARG A 158 -6.95 -0.41 -17.46
CA ARG A 158 -7.79 0.80 -17.62
C ARG A 158 -7.71 1.70 -16.40
N MET A 159 -7.78 1.14 -15.19
CA MET A 159 -7.65 1.91 -13.94
C MET A 159 -6.27 2.56 -13.82
N ARG A 160 -5.20 1.88 -14.25
CA ARG A 160 -3.85 2.46 -14.32
C ARG A 160 -3.81 3.69 -15.21
N GLU A 161 -4.34 3.60 -16.43
CA GLU A 161 -4.34 4.75 -17.35
C GLU A 161 -5.17 5.92 -16.82
N GLN A 162 -6.31 5.65 -16.19
CA GLN A 162 -7.08 6.69 -15.50
C GLN A 162 -6.29 7.32 -14.35
N ASN A 163 -5.59 6.51 -13.55
CA ASN A 163 -4.79 6.98 -12.41
C ASN A 163 -3.57 7.83 -12.81
N ARG A 164 -3.13 7.79 -14.08
CA ARG A 164 -2.11 8.70 -14.63
C ARG A 164 -2.63 10.12 -14.84
N LEU A 165 -3.94 10.28 -15.04
CA LEU A 165 -4.56 11.59 -15.30
C LEU A 165 -4.99 12.30 -14.02
N VAL A 166 -5.03 11.59 -12.89
CA VAL A 166 -5.48 12.14 -11.60
C VAL A 166 -4.29 12.73 -10.83
N GLY A 167 -4.35 14.04 -10.57
CA GLY A 167 -3.43 14.73 -9.66
C GLY A 167 -3.53 14.19 -8.23
N ARG A 168 -2.42 14.24 -7.48
CA ARG A 168 -2.32 13.62 -6.15
C ARG A 168 -1.98 14.67 -5.09
N PRO A 169 -2.88 14.97 -4.14
CA PRO A 169 -2.50 15.78 -3.00
C PRO A 169 -1.46 15.03 -2.16
N LEU A 170 -0.44 15.76 -1.69
CA LEU A 170 0.56 15.19 -0.79
C LEU A 170 -0.10 14.89 0.57
N PRO A 171 0.00 13.65 1.09
CA PRO A 171 -0.52 13.32 2.41
C PRO A 171 0.32 14.01 3.49
N LYS A 172 -0.25 14.20 4.69
CA LYS A 172 0.46 14.79 5.84
C LYS A 172 1.77 14.07 6.16
N ARG A 173 1.81 12.75 5.98
CA ARG A 173 3.01 11.92 6.13
C ARG A 173 3.15 11.07 4.89
N ALA A 174 4.06 11.43 4.01
CA ALA A 174 4.28 10.73 2.75
C ALA A 174 5.57 9.91 2.82
N VAL A 175 5.52 8.65 2.39
CA VAL A 175 6.70 7.78 2.28
C VAL A 175 6.96 7.50 0.81
N GLY A 176 8.19 7.71 0.35
CA GLY A 176 8.53 7.44 -1.04
C GLY A 176 10.02 7.53 -1.31
N SER A 177 10.39 7.28 -2.56
CA SER A 177 11.75 7.48 -3.03
C SER A 177 12.01 8.94 -3.39
N THR A 178 13.28 9.32 -3.47
CA THR A 178 13.73 10.60 -4.02
C THR A 178 13.13 10.91 -5.40
N LEU A 179 12.94 9.88 -6.24
CA LEU A 179 12.35 10.02 -7.56
C LEU A 179 10.87 10.40 -7.50
N LEU A 180 10.09 9.71 -6.66
CA LEU A 180 8.64 9.94 -6.54
C LEU A 180 8.33 11.23 -5.78
N LEU A 181 9.25 11.67 -4.92
CA LEU A 181 9.13 12.89 -4.12
C LEU A 181 9.83 14.10 -4.75
N LYS A 182 10.39 13.95 -5.96
CA LYS A 182 11.06 15.06 -6.66
C LYS A 182 10.05 16.16 -6.97
N GLY A 183 10.41 17.40 -6.62
CA GLY A 183 9.53 18.57 -6.80
C GLY A 183 8.44 18.70 -5.73
N LEU A 184 8.37 17.77 -4.78
CA LEU A 184 7.57 17.94 -3.56
C LEU A 184 8.46 18.55 -2.48
N GLU A 185 7.85 19.36 -1.61
CA GLU A 185 8.49 19.95 -0.44
C GLU A 185 7.57 19.79 0.77
N ALA A 186 8.18 19.68 1.94
CA ALA A 186 7.46 19.56 3.19
C ALA A 186 8.22 20.27 4.32
N GLU A 187 7.56 20.43 5.46
CA GLU A 187 8.18 21.10 6.61
C GLU A 187 9.34 20.27 7.16
N VAL A 188 9.17 18.95 7.18
CA VAL A 188 10.20 18.03 7.66
C VAL A 188 10.49 16.96 6.62
N ALA A 189 11.78 16.75 6.35
CA ALA A 189 12.27 15.61 5.61
C ALA A 189 12.98 14.62 6.55
N VAL A 190 12.63 13.35 6.45
CA VAL A 190 13.28 12.23 7.15
C VAL A 190 13.93 11.34 6.10
N ILE A 191 15.25 11.26 6.10
CA ILE A 191 16.02 10.41 5.18
C ILE A 191 16.32 9.09 5.90
N LEU A 192 15.77 7.99 5.38
CA LEU A 192 16.04 6.65 5.85
C LEU A 192 17.29 6.10 5.13
N ASN A 193 18.17 5.44 5.88
CA ASN A 193 19.40 4.83 5.36
C ASN A 193 20.24 5.79 4.50
N GLY A 194 20.50 7.00 4.98
CA GLY A 194 21.21 8.04 4.24
C GLY A 194 22.61 7.62 3.76
N SER A 195 23.23 6.65 4.43
CA SER A 195 24.52 6.05 4.03
C SER A 195 24.46 5.28 2.71
N ASP A 196 23.29 4.80 2.30
CA ASP A 196 23.11 3.94 1.11
C ASP A 196 22.75 4.74 -0.16
N LEU A 197 22.46 6.03 0.00
CA LEU A 197 22.11 6.93 -1.09
C LEU A 197 23.36 7.41 -1.84
N ASP A 198 23.28 7.44 -3.17
CA ASP A 198 24.27 8.14 -3.99
C ASP A 198 24.19 9.67 -3.81
N ALA A 199 25.19 10.39 -4.30
CA ALA A 199 25.30 11.83 -4.09
C ALA A 199 24.11 12.62 -4.66
N ARG A 200 23.54 12.18 -5.79
CA ARG A 200 22.40 12.87 -6.43
C ARG A 200 21.13 12.66 -5.61
N ASN A 201 20.86 11.43 -5.20
CA ASN A 201 19.70 11.08 -4.39
C ASN A 201 19.78 11.71 -3.00
N LEU A 202 20.95 11.69 -2.37
CA LEU A 202 21.16 12.34 -1.08
C LEU A 202 20.92 13.86 -1.17
N TYR A 203 21.47 14.52 -2.20
CA TYR A 203 21.25 15.95 -2.43
C TYR A 203 19.76 16.30 -2.60
N VAL A 204 19.03 15.53 -3.42
CA VAL A 204 17.59 15.72 -3.59
C VAL A 204 16.87 15.53 -2.26
N ALA A 205 17.20 14.47 -1.51
CA ALA A 205 16.56 14.15 -0.23
C ALA A 205 16.77 15.25 0.82
N MET A 206 17.98 15.77 0.95
CA MET A 206 18.35 16.82 1.91
C MET A 206 17.65 18.15 1.64
N THR A 207 17.25 18.41 0.39
CA THR A 207 16.60 19.66 -0.04
C THR A 207 15.08 19.58 0.00
N ARG A 208 14.47 18.49 0.48
CA ARG A 208 13.01 18.35 0.55
C ARG A 208 12.35 19.00 1.78
N GLY A 209 13.12 19.25 2.84
CA GLY A 209 12.62 19.78 4.12
C GLY A 209 12.88 21.28 4.27
N SER A 210 11.84 22.08 4.51
CA SER A 210 11.96 23.54 4.65
C SER A 210 12.23 24.02 6.08
N LYS A 211 11.79 23.27 7.10
CA LYS A 211 11.96 23.62 8.53
C LYS A 211 12.89 22.68 9.27
N SER A 212 12.89 21.39 8.96
CA SER A 212 13.77 20.40 9.60
C SER A 212 14.19 19.26 8.68
N LEU A 213 15.36 18.71 8.97
CA LEU A 213 15.93 17.56 8.29
C LEU A 213 16.41 16.55 9.35
N ILE A 214 15.94 15.31 9.23
CA ILE A 214 16.38 14.19 10.06
C ILE A 214 17.05 13.18 9.13
N VAL A 215 18.28 12.78 9.43
CA VAL A 215 19.02 11.79 8.64
C VAL A 215 19.34 10.59 9.51
N CYS A 216 18.76 9.44 9.13
CA CYS A 216 19.06 8.15 9.74
C CYS A 216 20.18 7.48 8.94
N ALA A 217 21.35 7.29 9.55
CA ALA A 217 22.53 6.75 8.90
C ALA A 217 23.24 5.75 9.83
N SER A 218 24.04 4.86 9.26
CA SER A 218 24.84 3.88 10.01
C SER A 218 26.02 4.51 10.77
N GLY A 219 26.37 5.75 10.44
CA GLY A 219 27.44 6.50 11.09
C GLY A 219 27.24 8.02 10.97
N PRO A 220 28.07 8.81 11.67
CA PRO A 220 27.93 10.27 11.72
C PRO A 220 28.41 10.98 10.44
N ILE A 221 29.14 10.27 9.56
CA ILE A 221 29.68 10.81 8.31
C ILE A 221 29.00 10.11 7.14
N LEU A 222 28.46 10.89 6.20
CA LEU A 222 27.88 10.40 4.95
C LEU A 222 28.95 10.47 3.86
N ASN A 223 29.29 9.32 3.27
CA ASN A 223 30.24 9.21 2.16
C ASN A 223 29.52 8.68 0.92
N PRO A 224 28.62 9.48 0.30
CA PRO A 224 27.85 9.03 -0.85
C PRO A 224 28.78 8.78 -2.05
N ARG A 225 28.54 7.70 -2.78
CA ARG A 225 29.22 7.44 -4.05
C ARG A 225 28.77 8.46 -5.09
N ALA A 226 29.64 8.80 -6.04
CA ALA A 226 29.21 9.53 -7.23
C ALA A 226 28.13 8.71 -7.94
N GLY A 227 26.98 9.32 -8.21
CA GLY A 227 25.89 8.64 -8.95
C GLY A 227 26.35 8.34 -10.38
N LEU A 228 26.03 7.14 -10.88
CA LEU A 228 26.14 6.80 -12.30
C LEU A 228 25.15 7.63 -13.13
#